data_AF-A0A6C1SXR1-F1
#
_entry.id   AF-A0A6C1SXR1-F1
#
_cell.length_a   1.000
_cell.length_b   1.000
_cell.length_c   1.000
_cell.angle_alpha   90.00
_cell.angle_beta   90.00
_cell.angle_gamma   90.00
#
_symmetry.space_group_name_H-M   'P 1'
#
loop_
_entity.id
_entity.type
_entity.pdbx_description
1 polymer ?
#
loop_
_entity_poly.entity_id
_entity_poly.type
_entity_poly.pdbx_seq_one_letter_code
_entity_poly.pdbx_strand_id
1 'polypeptide(L)'
;MMTDWPSRARVRPPQPPPGRVHFQRRRFGRTLLAALVLVLVTAFTPATLVVLLVGMLPTVVAAIADRSPGRHAAVTVGSINFIGVFPFLVGLWLSGNAVHDASALVTSVINLVLMYGAAALGWMIYLAMPLVVVAIWRLHGRSEVAGLRVRQKAMIDEWGEELERHPPRRSLTAK
;
A
#
# COMPACT_ATOMS: atom_id res chain seq x y z
N MET A 1 -77.03 -12.06 -6.06
CA MET A 1 -75.76 -11.73 -6.76
C MET A 1 -75.58 -10.22 -6.65
N MET A 2 -75.10 -9.68 -5.51
CA MET A 2 -73.68 -9.43 -5.16
C MET A 2 -73.01 -8.57 -6.26
N THR A 3 -73.08 -7.23 -6.24
CA THR A 3 -72.36 -6.23 -5.41
C THR A 3 -70.85 -6.38 -5.42
N ASP A 4 -70.20 -5.99 -6.52
CA ASP A 4 -68.75 -5.76 -6.54
C ASP A 4 -68.43 -4.28 -6.78
N TRP A 5 -67.74 -3.74 -5.79
CA TRP A 5 -67.46 -2.33 -5.49
C TRP A 5 -66.13 -1.89 -6.11
N PRO A 6 -66.00 -0.67 -6.67
CA PRO A 6 -64.71 -0.19 -7.17
C PRO A 6 -63.78 0.18 -6.00
N SER A 7 -62.65 -0.51 -5.95
CA SER A 7 -61.62 -0.43 -4.92
C SER A 7 -61.07 1.00 -4.77
N ARG A 8 -61.18 1.56 -3.56
CA ARG A 8 -60.64 2.88 -3.21
C ARG A 8 -59.12 2.90 -3.49
N ALA A 9 -58.68 3.82 -4.34
CA ALA A 9 -57.26 4.14 -4.49
C ALA A 9 -56.74 4.62 -3.12
N ARG A 10 -55.89 3.80 -2.49
CA ARG A 10 -55.23 4.15 -1.23
C ARG A 10 -54.27 5.31 -1.50
N VAL A 11 -54.70 6.53 -1.18
CA VAL A 11 -53.80 7.68 -1.05
C VAL A 11 -52.76 7.30 0.02
N ARG A 12 -51.51 7.09 -0.40
CA ARG A 12 -50.43 6.81 0.55
C ARG A 12 -50.27 8.06 1.43
N PRO A 13 -50.20 7.92 2.77
CA PRO A 13 -49.89 9.07 3.61
C PRO A 13 -48.55 9.68 3.19
N PRO A 14 -48.38 11.01 3.33
CA PRO A 14 -47.12 11.67 3.02
C PRO A 14 -46.00 11.03 3.82
N GLN A 15 -44.91 10.64 3.13
CA GLN A 15 -43.73 10.13 3.81
C GLN A 15 -43.15 11.24 4.70
N PRO A 16 -42.83 10.96 5.98
CA PRO A 16 -42.15 11.94 6.80
C PRO A 16 -40.81 12.31 6.14
N PRO A 17 -40.38 13.59 6.20
CA PRO A 17 -39.10 13.99 5.62
C PRO A 17 -37.99 13.10 6.20
N PRO A 18 -37.02 12.65 5.38
CA PRO A 18 -35.94 11.80 5.87
C PRO A 18 -35.24 12.50 7.03
N GLY A 19 -35.25 11.84 8.19
CA GLY A 19 -34.63 12.36 9.41
C GLY A 19 -33.19 12.72 9.13
N ARG A 20 -32.81 13.96 9.46
CA ARG A 20 -31.41 14.40 9.35
C ARG A 20 -30.58 13.54 10.31
N VAL A 21 -29.82 12.61 9.77
CA VAL A 21 -28.76 11.92 10.52
C VAL A 21 -27.78 12.98 11.00
N HIS A 22 -27.89 13.39 12.26
CA HIS A 22 -26.88 14.18 12.93
C HIS A 22 -25.64 13.31 13.10
N PHE A 23 -24.83 13.23 12.05
CA PHE A 23 -23.52 12.61 12.10
C PHE A 23 -22.74 13.28 13.24
N GLN A 24 -22.28 12.48 14.19
CA GLN A 24 -21.61 12.87 15.43
C GLN A 24 -20.19 13.45 15.18
N ARG A 25 -20.06 14.28 14.15
CA ARG A 25 -18.84 14.83 13.54
C ARG A 25 -17.97 15.61 14.54
N ARG A 26 -18.59 16.23 15.55
CA ARG A 26 -17.91 17.05 16.56
C ARG A 26 -17.11 16.24 17.59
N ARG A 27 -17.54 15.02 17.97
CA ARG A 27 -16.80 14.20 18.94
C ARG A 27 -15.62 13.50 18.27
N PHE A 28 -15.84 12.93 17.09
CA PHE A 28 -14.79 12.26 16.30
C PHE A 28 -13.66 13.23 15.91
N GLY A 29 -13.99 14.46 15.52
CA GLY A 29 -12.97 15.48 15.23
C GLY A 29 -12.13 15.86 16.44
N ARG A 30 -12.72 15.93 17.64
CA ARG A 30 -12.00 16.26 18.88
C ARG A 30 -11.12 15.10 19.35
N THR A 31 -11.58 13.86 19.24
CA THR A 31 -10.76 12.68 19.58
C THR A 31 -9.59 12.51 18.63
N LEU A 32 -9.80 12.73 17.33
CA LEU A 32 -8.70 12.71 16.34
C LEU A 32 -7.70 13.84 16.58
N LEU A 33 -8.17 15.05 16.87
CA LEU A 33 -7.29 16.19 17.16
C LEU A 33 -6.51 15.97 18.46
N ALA A 34 -7.13 15.44 19.51
CA ALA A 34 -6.45 15.10 20.76
C ALA A 34 -5.39 14.00 20.54
N ALA A 35 -5.71 12.96 19.76
CA ALA A 35 -4.74 11.92 19.40
C ALA A 35 -3.55 12.48 18.60
N LEU A 36 -3.82 13.37 17.62
CA LEU A 36 -2.78 14.02 16.84
C LEU A 36 -1.86 14.88 17.72
N VAL A 37 -2.43 15.68 18.62
CA VAL A 37 -1.66 16.53 19.56
C VAL A 37 -0.82 15.65 20.49
N LEU A 38 -1.37 14.56 21.02
CA LEU A 38 -0.64 13.63 21.87
C LEU A 38 0.57 13.03 21.14
N VAL A 39 0.37 12.54 19.91
CA VAL A 39 1.46 12.01 19.08
C VAL A 39 2.52 13.07 18.80
N LEU A 40 2.12 14.32 18.53
CA LEU A 40 3.06 15.39 18.25
C LEU A 40 3.92 15.73 19.49
N VAL A 41 3.29 15.76 20.67
CA VAL A 41 3.97 16.05 21.95
C VAL A 41 4.96 14.93 22.31
N THR A 42 4.57 13.67 22.16
CA THR A 42 5.48 12.54 22.47
C THR A 42 6.57 12.37 21.42
N ALA A 43 6.28 12.62 20.13
CA ALA A 43 7.25 12.52 19.05
C ALA A 43 8.39 13.53 19.16
N PHE A 44 8.15 14.72 19.74
CA PHE A 44 9.12 15.81 19.88
C PHE A 44 9.92 15.79 21.20
N THR A 45 10.00 14.64 21.89
CA THR A 45 10.88 14.53 23.07
C THR A 45 12.34 14.26 22.67
N PRO A 46 13.33 14.65 23.50
CA PRO A 46 14.74 14.33 23.24
C PRO A 46 14.99 12.82 23.16
N ALA A 47 14.28 12.04 23.99
CA ALA A 47 14.42 10.58 24.05
C ALA A 47 13.94 9.90 22.75
N THR A 48 12.80 10.33 22.18
CA THR A 48 12.35 9.82 20.88
C THR A 48 13.29 10.19 19.74
N LEU A 49 13.83 11.42 19.77
CA LEU A 49 14.76 11.87 18.75
C LEU A 49 16.03 11.01 18.73
N VAL A 50 16.58 10.63 19.88
CA VAL A 50 17.74 9.74 19.97
C VAL A 50 17.46 8.38 19.33
N VAL A 51 16.32 7.75 19.68
CA VAL A 51 15.96 6.43 19.12
C VAL A 51 15.71 6.53 17.63
N LEU A 52 15.01 7.56 17.15
CA LEU A 52 14.77 7.76 15.73
C LEU A 52 16.05 8.05 14.96
N LEU A 53 16.95 8.89 15.48
CA LEU A 53 18.21 9.22 14.81
C LEU A 53 19.07 7.97 14.58
N VAL A 54 19.18 7.09 15.57
CA VAL A 54 19.99 5.88 15.47
C VAL A 54 19.25 4.76 14.73
N GLY A 55 17.98 4.53 15.06
CA GLY A 55 17.16 3.46 14.48
C GLY A 55 16.82 3.69 13.01
N MET A 56 16.76 4.95 12.57
CA MET A 56 16.41 5.32 11.18
C MET A 56 17.63 5.61 10.29
N LEU A 57 18.87 5.37 10.76
CA LEU A 57 20.06 5.47 9.91
C LEU A 57 19.94 4.67 8.59
N PRO A 58 19.45 3.42 8.57
CA PRO A 58 19.32 2.66 7.33
C PRO A 58 18.38 3.31 6.32
N THR A 59 17.36 4.05 6.76
CA THR A 59 16.42 4.75 5.87
C THR A 59 17.05 6.00 5.28
N VAL A 60 17.93 6.67 6.02
CA VAL A 60 18.74 7.78 5.49
C VAL A 60 19.66 7.24 4.39
N VAL A 61 20.31 6.10 4.63
CA VAL A 61 21.14 5.43 3.61
C VAL A 61 20.30 5.09 2.37
N ALA A 62 19.10 4.52 2.54
CA ALA A 62 18.20 4.26 1.42
C ALA A 62 17.78 5.54 0.67
N ALA A 63 17.50 6.62 1.39
CA ALA A 63 17.14 7.90 0.79
C ALA A 63 18.28 8.56 -0.01
N ILE A 64 19.53 8.31 0.37
CA ILE A 64 20.73 8.79 -0.34
C ILE A 64 21.06 7.88 -1.53
N ALA A 65 20.94 6.56 -1.35
CA ALA A 65 21.27 5.56 -2.37
C ALA A 65 20.26 5.55 -3.52
N ASP A 66 19.00 5.90 -3.26
CA ASP A 66 17.94 5.86 -4.24
C ASP A 66 18.00 7.04 -5.23
N ARG A 67 18.35 6.72 -6.48
CA ARG A 67 18.36 7.67 -7.61
C ARG A 67 17.12 7.53 -8.50
N SER A 68 16.15 6.71 -8.13
CA SER A 68 14.93 6.53 -8.92
C SER A 68 14.02 7.78 -8.81
N PRO A 69 13.32 8.18 -9.88
CA PRO A 69 12.46 9.35 -9.88
C PRO A 69 11.33 9.28 -8.84
N GLY A 70 10.91 8.08 -8.44
CA GLY A 70 9.87 7.84 -7.43
C GLY A 70 10.40 7.54 -6.02
N ARG A 71 11.72 7.48 -5.81
CA ARG A 71 12.35 7.12 -4.52
C ARG A 71 11.77 5.86 -3.87
N HIS A 72 11.51 4.82 -4.66
CA HIS A 72 10.82 3.62 -4.22
C HIS A 72 11.58 2.85 -3.12
N ALA A 73 12.91 2.79 -3.18
CA ALA A 73 13.72 2.16 -2.14
C ALA A 73 13.60 2.94 -0.82
N ALA A 74 13.68 4.27 -0.89
CA ALA A 74 13.57 5.12 0.29
C ALA A 74 12.21 4.97 0.99
N VAL A 75 11.12 4.91 0.22
CA VAL A 75 9.76 4.74 0.76
C VAL A 75 9.59 3.33 1.36
N THR A 76 9.93 2.28 0.62
CA THR A 76 9.75 0.90 1.08
C THR A 76 10.61 0.59 2.30
N VAL A 77 11.91 0.88 2.24
CA VAL A 77 12.82 0.67 3.37
C VAL A 77 12.44 1.58 4.53
N GLY A 78 12.06 2.83 4.24
CA GLY A 78 11.55 3.82 5.19
C GLY A 78 10.41 3.29 6.05
N SER A 79 9.34 2.85 5.40
CA SER A 79 8.14 2.35 6.08
C SER A 79 8.41 1.09 6.89
N ILE A 80 9.15 0.12 6.33
CA ILE A 80 9.41 -1.15 7.00
C ILE A 80 10.35 -0.96 8.19
N ASN A 81 11.40 -0.14 8.06
CA ASN A 81 12.28 0.18 9.16
C ASN A 81 11.52 0.91 10.29
N PHE A 82 10.63 1.85 9.94
CA PHE A 82 9.81 2.54 10.94
C PHE A 82 8.96 1.56 11.74
N ILE A 83 8.33 0.57 11.08
CA ILE A 83 7.57 -0.48 11.75
C ILE A 83 8.45 -1.27 12.72
N GLY A 84 9.70 -1.56 12.34
CA GLY A 84 10.67 -2.24 13.21
C GLY A 84 11.12 -1.41 14.42
N VAL A 85 11.22 -0.10 14.28
CA VAL A 85 11.60 0.83 15.36
C VAL A 85 10.40 1.15 16.27
N PHE A 86 9.18 1.07 15.74
CA PHE A 86 7.94 1.41 16.43
C PHE A 86 7.72 0.76 17.82
N PRO A 87 7.90 -0.55 18.03
CA PRO A 87 7.69 -1.16 19.35
C PRO A 87 8.64 -0.59 20.42
N PHE A 88 9.86 -0.20 20.04
CA PHE A 88 10.82 0.43 20.95
C PHE A 88 10.41 1.86 21.32
N LEU A 89 9.82 2.60 20.37
CA LEU A 89 9.24 3.92 20.64
C LEU A 89 8.05 3.82 21.61
N VAL A 90 7.16 2.86 21.39
CA VAL A 90 6.02 2.62 22.28
C VAL A 90 6.50 2.22 23.68
N GLY A 91 7.49 1.33 23.78
CA GLY A 91 8.11 0.96 25.06
C GLY A 91 8.69 2.16 25.80
N LEU A 92 9.42 3.03 25.10
CA LEU A 92 9.99 4.26 25.65
C LEU A 92 8.91 5.25 26.11
N TRP A 93 7.81 5.36 25.35
CA TRP A 93 6.69 6.24 25.70
C TRP A 93 5.99 5.79 26.96
N LEU A 94 5.89 4.48 27.17
CA LEU A 94 5.28 3.88 28.36
C LEU A 94 6.22 3.89 29.58
N SER A 95 7.54 3.90 29.38
CA SER A 95 8.52 3.88 30.48
C SER A 95 8.84 5.25 31.09
N GLY A 96 8.32 6.34 30.50
CA GLY A 96 8.47 7.69 31.04
C GLY A 96 9.34 8.64 30.20
N ASN A 97 9.70 8.27 28.97
CA ASN A 97 10.41 9.14 28.01
C ASN A 97 11.75 9.71 28.51
N ALA A 98 12.45 8.97 29.39
CA ALA A 98 13.75 9.38 29.88
C ALA A 98 14.83 9.18 28.81
N VAL A 99 15.78 10.13 28.71
CA VAL A 99 16.91 10.01 27.79
C VAL A 99 17.82 8.83 28.15
N HIS A 100 17.90 8.48 29.44
CA HIS A 100 18.64 7.31 29.91
C HIS A 100 18.09 6.01 29.30
N ASP A 101 16.78 5.81 29.33
CA ASP A 101 16.13 4.63 28.75
C ASP A 101 16.35 4.56 27.23
N ALA A 102 16.22 5.70 26.55
CA ALA A 102 16.51 5.79 25.11
C ALA A 102 17.96 5.42 24.79
N SER A 103 18.92 5.86 25.62
CA SER A 103 20.33 5.51 25.45
C SER A 103 20.55 4.01 25.62
N ALA A 104 19.95 3.39 26.64
CA ALA A 104 20.04 1.95 26.87
C ALA A 104 19.47 1.15 25.69
N LEU A 105 18.35 1.62 25.10
CA LEU A 105 17.74 1.00 23.93
C LEU A 105 18.68 1.00 22.72
N VAL A 106 19.32 2.13 22.42
CA VAL A 106 20.21 2.25 21.24
C VAL A 106 21.60 1.66 21.45
N THR A 107 22.05 1.45 22.69
CA THR A 107 23.32 0.77 22.97
C THR A 107 23.19 -0.75 23.01
N SER A 108 21.97 -1.28 23.13
CA SER A 108 21.74 -2.72 23.14
C SER A 108 21.91 -3.32 21.75
N VAL A 109 22.87 -4.24 21.61
CA VAL A 109 23.15 -4.93 20.34
C VAL A 109 21.92 -5.67 19.82
N ILE A 110 21.16 -6.34 20.71
CA ILE A 110 19.96 -7.09 20.32
C ILE A 110 18.90 -6.14 19.75
N ASN A 111 18.70 -4.98 20.38
CA ASN A 111 17.72 -4.00 19.90
C ASN A 111 18.13 -3.44 18.54
N LEU A 112 19.41 -3.11 18.35
CA LEU A 112 19.93 -2.64 17.06
C LEU A 112 19.77 -3.69 15.96
N VAL A 113 20.06 -4.97 16.26
CA VAL A 113 19.85 -6.08 15.31
C VAL A 113 18.38 -6.18 14.90
N LEU A 114 17.44 -6.02 15.83
CA LEU A 114 16.00 -6.04 15.52
C LEU A 114 15.58 -4.84 14.67
N MET A 115 16.00 -3.62 15.04
CA MET A 115 15.71 -2.40 14.27
C MET A 115 16.28 -2.50 12.86
N TYR A 116 17.57 -2.81 12.73
CA TYR A 116 18.24 -2.88 11.43
C TYR A 116 17.86 -4.13 10.64
N GLY A 117 17.42 -5.19 11.31
CA GLY A 117 16.81 -6.36 10.68
C GLY A 117 15.56 -5.98 9.90
N ALA A 118 14.71 -5.10 10.44
CA ALA A 118 13.56 -4.58 9.71
C ALA A 118 13.99 -3.76 8.48
N ALA A 119 15.01 -2.90 8.58
CA ALA A 119 15.55 -2.20 7.42
C ALA A 119 16.09 -3.17 6.35
N ALA A 120 16.80 -4.22 6.76
CA ALA A 120 17.32 -5.24 5.86
C ALA A 120 16.18 -5.96 5.13
N LEU A 121 15.08 -6.27 5.81
CA LEU A 121 13.87 -6.81 5.17
C LEU A 121 13.28 -5.84 4.15
N GLY A 122 13.26 -4.53 4.45
CA GLY A 122 12.84 -3.52 3.49
C GLY A 122 13.69 -3.51 2.22
N TRP A 123 15.00 -3.64 2.36
CA TRP A 123 15.93 -3.77 1.23
C TRP A 123 15.68 -5.04 0.44
N MET A 124 15.46 -6.17 1.11
CA MET A 124 15.14 -7.45 0.45
C MET A 124 13.86 -7.34 -0.38
N ILE A 125 12.82 -6.67 0.14
CA ILE A 125 11.57 -6.44 -0.62
C ILE A 125 11.83 -5.57 -1.85
N TYR A 126 12.58 -4.48 -1.68
CA TYR A 126 12.94 -3.61 -2.81
C TYR A 126 13.71 -4.37 -3.90
N LEU A 127 14.71 -5.17 -3.52
CA LEU A 127 15.51 -5.97 -4.44
C LEU A 127 14.72 -7.12 -5.09
N ALA A 128 13.68 -7.63 -4.43
CA ALA A 128 12.79 -8.65 -4.97
C ALA A 128 11.77 -8.09 -5.99
N MET A 129 11.49 -6.78 -5.98
CA MET A 129 10.48 -6.19 -6.86
C MET A 129 10.67 -6.48 -8.36
N PRO A 130 11.88 -6.40 -8.95
CA PRO A 130 12.07 -6.72 -10.36
C PRO A 130 11.66 -8.16 -10.71
N LEU A 131 11.94 -9.12 -9.82
CA LEU A 131 11.56 -10.52 -10.02
C LEU A 131 10.04 -10.70 -10.01
N VAL A 132 9.37 -10.06 -9.06
CA VAL A 132 7.92 -10.07 -8.95
C VAL A 132 7.26 -9.45 -10.19
N VAL A 133 7.76 -8.29 -10.62
CA VAL A 133 7.26 -7.60 -11.81
C VAL A 133 7.43 -8.49 -13.04
N VAL A 134 8.62 -9.04 -13.30
CA VAL A 134 8.83 -9.95 -14.43
C VAL A 134 7.92 -11.19 -14.37
N ALA A 135 7.71 -11.76 -13.18
CA ALA A 135 6.79 -12.89 -13.03
C ALA A 135 5.34 -12.50 -13.40
N ILE A 136 4.85 -11.35 -12.93
CA ILE A 136 3.53 -10.83 -13.27
C ILE A 136 3.39 -10.55 -14.77
N TRP A 137 4.42 -9.96 -15.41
CA TRP A 137 4.43 -9.74 -16.86
C TRP A 137 4.40 -11.06 -17.64
N ARG A 138 5.11 -12.09 -17.20
CA ARG A 138 5.07 -13.44 -17.82
C ARG A 138 3.71 -14.11 -17.67
N LEU A 139 3.02 -13.88 -16.55
CA LEU A 139 1.65 -14.36 -16.33
C LEU A 139 0.67 -13.67 -17.29
N HIS A 140 0.76 -12.35 -17.44
CA HIS A 140 -0.10 -11.61 -18.37
C HIS A 140 0.22 -11.88 -19.85
N GLY A 141 1.48 -11.94 -20.26
CA GLY A 141 1.87 -12.17 -21.66
C GLY A 141 1.47 -13.55 -22.22
N ARG A 142 1.16 -14.53 -21.35
CA ARG A 142 0.66 -15.84 -21.78
C ARG A 142 -0.77 -15.77 -22.34
N SER A 143 -1.61 -14.83 -21.92
CA SER A 143 -3.00 -14.73 -22.41
C SER A 143 -3.06 -14.17 -23.84
N GLU A 144 -2.20 -13.21 -24.18
CA GLU A 144 -2.15 -12.63 -25.53
C GLU A 144 -1.59 -13.61 -26.56
N VAL A 145 -0.48 -14.29 -26.26
CA VAL A 145 0.12 -15.27 -27.19
C VAL A 145 -0.79 -16.47 -27.41
N ALA A 146 -1.51 -16.93 -26.38
CA ALA A 146 -2.50 -18.00 -26.52
C ALA A 146 -3.69 -17.56 -27.39
N GLY A 147 -4.20 -16.34 -27.18
CA GLY A 147 -5.28 -15.78 -28.01
C GLY A 147 -4.87 -15.59 -29.48
N LEU A 148 -3.63 -15.14 -29.73
CA LEU A 148 -3.10 -14.97 -31.08
C LEU A 148 -2.89 -16.31 -31.81
N ARG A 149 -2.43 -17.35 -31.11
CA ARG A 149 -2.28 -18.70 -31.68
C ARG A 149 -3.63 -19.37 -31.99
N VAL A 150 -4.65 -19.15 -31.16
CA VAL A 150 -6.02 -19.63 -31.43
C VAL A 150 -6.60 -18.93 -32.66
N ARG A 151 -6.42 -17.61 -32.81
CA ARG A 151 -6.85 -16.87 -34.00
C ARG A 151 -6.08 -17.28 -35.26
N GLN A 152 -4.77 -17.48 -35.15
CA GLN A 152 -3.94 -17.95 -36.26
C GLN A 152 -4.39 -19.35 -36.71
N LYS A 153 -4.70 -20.25 -35.76
CA LYS A 153 -5.21 -21.59 -36.07
C LYS A 153 -6.60 -21.55 -36.71
N ALA A 154 -7.49 -20.68 -36.21
CA ALA A 154 -8.81 -20.48 -36.83
C ALA A 154 -8.73 -19.92 -38.26
N MET A 155 -7.79 -18.99 -38.53
CA MET A 155 -7.57 -18.47 -39.88
C MET A 155 -6.95 -19.51 -40.81
N ILE A 156 -6.04 -20.36 -40.31
CA ILE A 156 -5.46 -21.46 -41.09
C ILE A 156 -6.52 -22.52 -41.42
N ASP A 157 -7.41 -22.85 -40.48
CA ASP A 157 -8.51 -23.80 -40.70
C ASP A 157 -9.56 -23.25 -41.71
N GLU A 158 -9.83 -21.95 -41.70
CA GLU A 158 -10.85 -21.31 -42.56
C GLU A 158 -10.32 -20.95 -43.96
N TRP A 159 -9.02 -20.65 -44.11
CA TRP A 159 -8.44 -20.16 -45.37
C TRP A 159 -7.38 -21.09 -46.01
N GLY A 160 -7.02 -22.20 -45.34
CA GLY A 160 -6.06 -23.20 -45.84
C GLY A 160 -4.59 -22.79 -45.68
N GLU A 161 -3.69 -23.76 -45.87
CA GLU A 161 -2.22 -23.69 -45.64
C GLU A 161 -1.47 -22.58 -46.40
N GLU A 162 -2.11 -21.86 -47.32
CA GLU A 162 -1.51 -20.76 -48.10
C GLU A 162 -0.93 -19.66 -47.18
N LEU A 163 -1.51 -19.46 -45.98
CA LEU A 163 -1.05 -18.50 -44.97
C LEU A 163 0.19 -18.95 -44.19
N GLU A 164 0.54 -20.25 -44.20
CA GLU A 164 1.71 -20.77 -43.47
C GLU A 164 3.03 -20.34 -44.13
N ARG A 165 2.98 -20.00 -45.42
CA ARG A 165 4.17 -19.71 -46.25
C ARG A 165 4.67 -18.25 -46.17
N HIS A 166 3.91 -17.34 -45.53
CA HIS A 166 4.27 -15.93 -45.41
C HIS A 166 4.74 -15.56 -43.99
N PRO A 167 6.06 -15.47 -43.72
CA PRO A 167 6.55 -14.99 -42.44
C PRO A 167 6.10 -13.54 -42.19
N PRO A 168 5.83 -13.15 -40.93
CA PRO A 168 5.26 -11.84 -40.61
C PRO A 168 6.19 -10.73 -41.10
N ARG A 169 5.67 -9.85 -41.98
CA ARG A 169 6.38 -8.69 -42.51
C ARG A 169 6.62 -7.71 -41.36
N ARG A 170 7.82 -7.76 -40.79
CA ARG A 170 8.27 -6.86 -39.71
C ARG A 170 8.30 -5.43 -40.25
N SER A 171 7.21 -4.69 -40.10
CA SER A 171 7.18 -3.26 -40.42
C SER A 171 7.96 -2.53 -39.34
N LEU A 172 9.24 -2.28 -39.64
CA LEU A 172 10.11 -1.39 -38.90
C LEU A 172 9.53 0.03 -38.96
N THR A 173 8.67 0.38 -38.01
CA THR A 173 8.41 1.78 -37.69
C THR A 173 9.42 2.20 -36.64
N ALA A 174 10.57 2.66 -37.15
CA ALA A 174 11.44 3.57 -36.44
C ALA A 174 10.75 4.93 -36.34
N LYS A 175 10.50 5.40 -35.10
CA LYS A 175 10.64 6.79 -34.68
C LYS A 175 10.52 6.89 -33.17
#